data_AF-A0A960K302-F1
#
_entry.id   AF-A0A960K302-F1
#
_cell.length_a   1.000
_cell.length_b   1.000
_cell.length_c   1.000
_cell.angle_alpha   90.00
_cell.angle_beta   90.00
_cell.angle_gamma   90.00
#
_symmetry.space_group_name_H-M   'P 1'
#
loop_
_entity.id
_entity.type
_entity.pdbx_description
1 polymer ?
#
loop_
_entity_poly.entity_id
_entity_poly.type
_entity_poly.pdbx_seq_one_letter_code
_entity_poly.pdbx_strand_id
1 'polypeptide(L)' 'MAAPEYLICLECETPCYTFEWKDGKIVEILCYVCGNDEIDSFLSEEELEALEDPEE' A
#
# COMPACT_ATOMS: atom_id res chain seq x y z
N MET A 1 13.06 -6.10 -7.04
CA MET A 1 11.65 -6.27 -6.64
C MET A 1 10.82 -5.58 -7.70
N ALA A 2 9.83 -6.27 -8.26
CA ALA A 2 8.83 -5.60 -9.09
C ALA A 2 8.03 -4.66 -8.17
N ALA A 3 7.57 -3.51 -8.68
CA ALA A 3 6.64 -2.69 -7.92
C ALA A 3 5.33 -3.49 -7.73
N PRO A 4 4.70 -3.44 -6.54
CA PRO A 4 3.46 -4.17 -6.29
C PRO A 4 2.35 -3.65 -7.23
N GLU A 5 1.49 -4.56 -7.71
CA GLU A 5 0.39 -4.21 -8.62
C GLU A 5 -0.71 -3.39 -7.93
N TYR A 6 -0.81 -3.51 -6.60
CA TYR A 6 -1.72 -2.77 -5.75
C TYR A 6 -1.14 -2.62 -4.34
N LEU A 7 -1.70 -1.71 -3.58
CA LEU A 7 -1.38 -1.53 -2.16
C LEU A 7 -2.67 -1.59 -1.35
N ILE A 8 -2.61 -2.11 -0.15
CA ILE A 8 -3.74 -2.26 0.77
C ILE A 8 -3.79 -1.01 1.64
N CYS A 9 -4.93 -0.32 1.65
CA CYS A 9 -5.15 0.80 2.55
C CYS A 9 -5.37 0.28 3.96
N LEU A 10 -4.54 0.68 4.92
CA LEU A 10 -4.63 0.23 6.30
C LEU A 10 -5.82 0.83 7.07
N GLU A 11 -6.41 1.92 6.56
CA GLU A 11 -7.56 2.57 7.19
C GLU A 11 -8.88 1.82 6.92
N CYS A 12 -9.00 1.19 5.75
CA CYS A 12 -10.25 0.56 5.31
C CYS A 12 -10.07 -0.84 4.69
N GLU A 13 -8.87 -1.41 4.81
CA GLU A 13 -8.51 -2.77 4.37
C GLU A 13 -8.86 -3.04 2.90
N THR A 14 -8.81 -2.01 2.06
CA THR A 14 -9.23 -2.07 0.65
C THR A 14 -8.02 -1.97 -0.28
N PRO A 15 -7.95 -2.79 -1.35
CA PRO A 15 -6.90 -2.69 -2.36
C PRO A 15 -7.03 -1.39 -3.18
N CYS A 16 -5.91 -0.69 -3.33
CA CYS A 16 -5.77 0.58 -4.01
C CYS A 16 -4.80 0.42 -5.18
N TYR A 17 -5.27 0.81 -6.37
CA TYR A 17 -4.52 0.73 -7.64
C TYR A 17 -4.11 2.11 -8.17
N THR A 18 -4.34 3.17 -7.39
CA THR A 18 -4.10 4.56 -7.79
C THR A 18 -3.00 5.17 -6.94
N PHE A 19 -1.78 5.05 -7.44
CA PHE A 19 -0.57 5.62 -6.85
C PHE A 19 0.46 5.90 -7.93
N GLU A 20 1.40 6.81 -7.64
CA GLU A 20 2.53 7.12 -8.51
C GLU A 20 3.85 6.66 -7.88
N TRP A 21 4.67 5.98 -8.68
CA TRP A 21 6.03 5.59 -8.30
C TRP A 21 7.05 6.49 -8.98
N LYS A 22 8.02 6.96 -8.20
CA LYS A 22 9.16 7.72 -8.68
C LYS A 22 10.41 7.28 -7.94
N ASP A 23 11.47 6.96 -8.70
CA ASP A 23 12.76 6.52 -8.16
C ASP A 23 12.65 5.35 -7.15
N GLY A 24 11.70 4.43 -7.38
CA GLY A 24 11.48 3.26 -6.53
C GLY A 24 10.77 3.55 -5.21
N LYS A 25 10.09 4.70 -5.09
CA LYS A 25 9.25 5.06 -3.94
C LYS A 25 7.90 5.56 -4.42
N ILE A 26 6.87 5.37 -3.61
CA ILE A 26 5.56 6.00 -3.83
C ILE A 26 5.72 7.49 -3.52
N VAL A 27 5.26 8.33 -4.43
CA VAL A 27 5.25 9.79 -4.24
C VAL A 27 3.85 10.35 -4.09
N GLU A 28 2.84 9.65 -4.59
CA GLU A 28 1.43 10.01 -4.47
C GLU A 28 0.58 8.73 -4.36
N ILE A 29 -0.47 8.77 -3.56
CA ILE A 29 -1.44 7.68 -3.43
C ILE A 29 -2.79 8.25 -3.00
N LEU A 30 -3.89 7.61 -3.42
CA LEU A 30 -5.22 7.97 -2.95
C LEU A 30 -6.11 6.73 -2.89
N CYS A 31 -6.70 6.49 -1.72
CA CYS A 31 -7.78 5.54 -1.56
C CYS A 31 -9.11 6.20 -1.98
N TYR A 32 -9.71 5.75 -3.08
CA TYR A 32 -11.04 6.24 -3.50
C TYR A 32 -12.21 5.77 -2.62
N VAL A 33 -11.97 4.86 -1.67
CA VAL A 33 -13.01 4.33 -0.78
C VAL A 33 -13.16 5.17 0.48
N CYS A 34 -12.07 5.39 1.23
CA CYS A 34 -12.09 6.18 2.46
C CYS A 34 -11.57 7.62 2.27
N GLY A 35 -10.90 7.91 1.15
CA GLY A 35 -10.29 9.20 0.88
C GLY A 35 -8.88 9.39 1.48
N ASN A 36 -8.28 8.34 2.05
CA ASN A 36 -6.93 8.42 2.61
C ASN A 36 -5.88 8.64 1.53
N ASP A 37 -4.94 9.56 1.75
CA ASP A 37 -3.83 9.90 0.88
C ASP A 37 -2.45 9.80 1.57
N GLU A 38 -2.42 9.38 2.83
CA GLU A 38 -1.18 9.21 3.60
C GLU A 38 -0.44 7.94 3.15
N ILE A 39 0.73 8.10 2.51
CA ILE A 39 1.53 6.99 1.93
C ILE A 39 1.87 5.90 2.94
N ASP A 40 2.24 6.26 4.18
CA ASP A 40 2.58 5.32 5.25
C ASP A 40 1.38 4.48 5.73
N SER A 41 0.16 4.84 5.33
CA SER A 41 -1.07 4.08 5.62
C SER A 41 -1.45 3.11 4.51
N PHE A 42 -0.48 2.71 3.68
CA PHE A 42 -0.63 1.71 2.64
C PHE A 42 0.53 0.72 2.65
N LEU A 43 0.24 -0.56 2.48
CA LEU A 43 1.25 -1.63 2.41
C LEU A 43 0.96 -2.57 1.24
N SER A 44 1.99 -3.19 0.68
CA SER A 44 1.78 -4.34 -0.20
C SER A 44 1.25 -5.55 0.59
N GLU A 45 0.69 -6.54 -0.11
CA GLU A 45 0.24 -7.80 0.50
C GLU A 45 1.40 -8.49 1.24
N GLU A 46 2.58 -8.59 0.61
CA GLU A 46 3.78 -9.14 1.23
C GLU A 46 4.19 -8.40 2.52
N GLU A 47 4.11 -7.06 2.53
CA GLU A 47 4.43 -6.26 3.72
C GLU A 47 3.39 -6.42 4.82
N LEU A 48 2.11 -6.53 4.47
CA LEU A 48 1.03 -6.74 5.43
C LEU A 48 1.15 -8.13 6.09
N GLU A 49 1.33 -9.17 5.29
CA GLU A 49 1.54 -10.55 5.77
C GLU A 49 2.76 -10.63 6.69
N ALA A 50 3.87 -9.96 6.35
CA ALA A 50 5.07 -9.92 7.19
C ALA A 50 4.87 -9.21 8.55
N LEU A 51 3.91 -8.29 8.64
CA LEU A 51 3.53 -7.66 9.92
C LEU A 51 2.61 -8.56 10.75
N GLU A 52 1.73 -9.31 10.09
CA GLU A 52 0.76 -10.20 10.73
C GLU A 52 1.41 -11.50 11.22
N ASP A 53 2.42 -12.01 10.49
CA ASP A 53 3.14 -13.24 10.80
C ASP A 53 4.68 -13.01 10.84
N PRO A 54 5.21 -12.52 11.97
CA PRO A 54 6.63 -12.18 12.09
C PRO A 54 7.58 -13.37 12.28
N GLU A 55 7.11 -14.63 12.15
CA GLU A 55 7.87 -15.85 12.51
C GLU A 55 8.41 -16.69 11.33
N GLU A 56 8.36 -16.22 10.07
CA GLU A 56 8.94 -16.96 8.91
C GLU A 56 10.39 -16.58 8.53
#